data_AF-C9LHT8-F1
#
_entry.id   AF-C9LHT8-F1
#
_cell.length_a   1.000
_cell.length_b   1.000
_cell.length_c   1.000
_cell.angle_alpha   90.00
_cell.angle_beta   90.00
_cell.angle_gamma   90.00
#
_symmetry.space_group_name_H-M   'P 1'
#
loop_
_entity.id
_entity.type
_entity.pdbx_description
1 polymer ?
#
loop_
_entity_poly.entity_id
_entity_poly.type
_entity_poly.pdbx_seq_one_letter_code
_entity_poly.pdbx_strand_id
1 'polypeptide(L)'
;MASFITDWVWALYVPLGMLLLLMVMIYFHRHHWLKYVYLVSASCLLIEIFSLLYLQWQSQGVSPVSTFSVIVVFLFMSTYGLGLGLAVLSVGAFLVEYAQRQWWARIVIGIALFVIIVLFFVCVYWFMQGVASLNSG
;
A
#
# COMPACT_ATOMS: atom_id res chain seq x y z
N MET A 1 -21.95 7.53 -9.55
CA MET A 1 -22.35 6.57 -8.50
C MET A 1 -21.56 5.28 -8.57
N ALA A 2 -21.35 4.69 -9.76
CA ALA A 2 -20.48 3.52 -9.95
C ALA A 2 -18.99 3.76 -9.60
N SER A 3 -18.44 4.95 -9.93
CA SER A 3 -17.06 5.34 -9.58
C SER A 3 -16.82 5.41 -8.08
N PHE A 4 -17.75 6.00 -7.33
CA PHE A 4 -17.66 6.09 -5.87
C PHE A 4 -17.59 4.69 -5.24
N ILE A 5 -18.41 3.73 -5.68
CA ILE A 5 -18.37 2.37 -5.14
C ILE A 5 -17.04 1.67 -5.43
N THR A 6 -16.47 1.85 -6.63
CA THR A 6 -15.17 1.26 -6.96
C THR A 6 -14.03 1.86 -6.12
N ASP A 7 -14.06 3.17 -5.86
CA ASP A 7 -12.96 3.87 -5.18
C ASP A 7 -12.82 3.44 -3.71
N TRP A 8 -13.93 3.29 -2.98
CA TRP A 8 -13.92 2.82 -1.58
C TRP A 8 -13.50 1.35 -1.46
N VAL A 9 -13.87 0.54 -2.44
CA VAL A 9 -13.51 -0.88 -2.49
C VAL A 9 -12.00 -1.04 -2.62
N TRP A 10 -11.36 -0.29 -3.53
CA TRP A 10 -9.89 -0.28 -3.64
C TRP A 10 -9.22 0.30 -2.40
N ALA A 11 -9.76 1.40 -1.84
CA ALA A 11 -9.24 2.01 -0.63
C ALA A 11 -9.26 1.08 0.60
N LEU A 12 -10.16 0.08 0.63
CA LEU A 12 -10.23 -0.92 1.69
C LEU A 12 -9.37 -2.16 1.39
N TYR A 13 -9.39 -2.66 0.15
CA TYR A 13 -8.67 -3.89 -0.20
C TYR A 13 -7.15 -3.73 -0.21
N VAL A 14 -6.63 -2.56 -0.60
CA VAL A 14 -5.18 -2.28 -0.59
C VAL A 14 -4.60 -2.40 0.83
N PRO A 15 -5.10 -1.68 1.85
CA PRO A 15 -4.56 -1.81 3.21
C PRO A 15 -4.82 -3.20 3.82
N LEU A 16 -5.92 -3.88 3.48
CA LEU A 16 -6.16 -5.27 3.88
C LEU A 16 -5.11 -6.25 3.31
N GLY A 17 -4.80 -6.13 2.02
CA GLY A 17 -3.77 -6.92 1.36
C GLY A 17 -2.40 -6.68 1.97
N MET A 18 -2.05 -5.42 2.23
CA MET A 18 -0.81 -5.06 2.90
C MET A 18 -0.75 -5.61 4.33
N LEU A 19 -1.85 -5.53 5.09
CA LEU A 19 -1.93 -6.06 6.45
C LEU A 19 -1.66 -7.58 6.48
N LEU A 20 -2.26 -8.33 5.56
CA LEU A 20 -2.06 -9.77 5.45
C LEU A 20 -0.58 -10.09 5.14
N LEU A 21 0.01 -9.35 4.20
CA LEU A 21 1.42 -9.49 3.82
C LEU A 21 2.34 -9.20 5.02
N LEU A 22 2.05 -8.16 5.79
CA LEU A 22 2.78 -7.85 7.02
C LEU A 22 2.64 -8.93 8.10
N MET A 23 1.46 -9.53 8.28
CA MET A 23 1.28 -10.65 9.23
C MET A 23 2.16 -11.85 8.87
N VAL A 24 2.27 -12.16 7.57
CA VAL A 24 3.18 -13.20 7.07
C VAL A 24 4.63 -12.84 7.36
N MET A 25 5.04 -11.59 7.11
CA MET A 25 6.41 -11.13 7.38
C MET A 25 6.76 -11.18 8.87
N ILE A 26 5.83 -10.78 9.75
CA ILE A 26 5.99 -10.85 11.22
C ILE A 26 6.27 -12.28 11.67
N TYR A 27 5.57 -13.26 11.09
CA TYR A 27 5.78 -14.68 11.39
C TYR A 27 7.23 -15.10 11.08
N PHE A 28 7.75 -14.74 9.90
CA PHE A 28 9.11 -15.09 9.49
C PHE A 28 10.22 -14.35 10.26
N HIS A 29 9.97 -13.10 10.68
CA HIS A 29 10.97 -12.24 11.34
C HIS A 29 10.74 -12.07 12.84
N ARG A 30 10.09 -13.06 13.49
CA ARG A 30 9.74 -13.03 14.92
C ARG A 30 10.88 -12.62 15.87
N HIS A 31 12.13 -12.88 15.49
CA HIS A 31 13.33 -12.60 16.30
C HIS A 31 14.16 -11.38 15.83
N HIS A 32 13.72 -10.65 14.81
CA HIS A 32 14.49 -9.52 14.27
C HIS A 32 13.96 -8.17 14.76
N TRP A 33 14.83 -7.15 14.85
CA TRP A 33 14.45 -5.80 15.31
C TRP A 33 13.41 -5.13 14.40
N LEU A 34 13.39 -5.49 13.11
CA LEU A 34 12.39 -5.03 12.14
C LEU A 34 10.95 -5.44 12.49
N LYS A 35 10.75 -6.41 13.40
CA LYS A 35 9.41 -6.78 13.88
C LYS A 35 8.63 -5.58 14.40
N TYR A 36 9.31 -4.62 15.04
CA TYR A 36 8.65 -3.44 15.60
C TYR A 36 8.13 -2.50 14.50
N VAL A 37 8.86 -2.38 13.40
CA VAL A 37 8.41 -1.61 12.23
C VAL A 37 7.18 -2.25 11.61
N TYR A 38 7.16 -3.58 11.48
CA TYR A 38 5.99 -4.31 10.98
C TYR A 38 4.78 -4.16 11.90
N LEU A 39 4.99 -4.22 13.22
CA LEU A 39 3.90 -4.10 14.20
C LEU A 39 3.30 -2.68 14.22
N VAL A 40 4.15 -1.66 14.12
CA VAL A 40 3.71 -0.25 14.00
C VAL A 40 2.94 -0.06 12.70
N SER A 41 3.48 -0.55 11.58
CA SER A 41 2.84 -0.40 10.28
C SER A 41 1.51 -1.17 10.21
N ALA A 42 1.42 -2.37 10.78
CA ALA A 42 0.17 -3.12 10.90
C ALA A 42 -0.86 -2.39 11.77
N SER A 43 -0.42 -1.74 12.86
CA SER A 43 -1.30 -0.93 13.71
C SER A 43 -1.85 0.28 12.94
N CYS A 44 -1.02 0.98 12.15
CA CYS A 44 -1.46 2.08 11.31
C CYS A 44 -2.50 1.63 10.25
N LEU A 45 -2.25 0.51 9.58
CA LEU A 45 -3.18 -0.06 8.60
C LEU A 45 -4.51 -0.49 9.24
N LEU A 46 -4.48 -1.03 10.47
CA LEU A 46 -5.70 -1.35 11.21
C LEU A 46 -6.51 -0.10 11.54
N ILE A 47 -5.86 0.96 12.05
CA ILE A 47 -6.52 2.24 12.34
C ILE A 47 -7.14 2.81 11.07
N GLU A 48 -6.44 2.72 9.93
CA GLU A 48 -6.94 3.15 8.63
C GLU A 48 -8.18 2.37 8.19
N ILE A 49 -8.16 1.04 8.29
CA ILE A 49 -9.30 0.16 7.96
C ILE A 49 -10.51 0.49 8.84
N PHE A 50 -10.33 0.59 10.16
CA PHE A 50 -11.43 0.93 11.07
C PHE A 50 -11.98 2.33 10.81
N SER A 51 -11.12 3.29 10.48
CA SER A 51 -11.55 4.66 10.17
C SER A 51 -12.34 4.71 8.86
N LEU A 52 -11.90 3.98 7.82
CA LEU A 52 -12.64 3.84 6.55
C LEU A 52 -14.02 3.21 6.76
N LEU A 53 -14.09 2.12 7.52
CA LEU A 53 -15.37 1.45 7.82
C LEU A 53 -16.31 2.36 8.60
N TYR A 54 -15.80 3.11 9.58
CA TYR A 54 -16.59 4.08 10.33
C TYR A 54 -17.11 5.21 9.45
N LEU A 55 -16.27 5.81 8.61
CA LEU A 55 -16.66 6.90 7.71
C LEU A 55 -17.68 6.42 6.67
N GLN A 56 -17.55 5.19 6.19
CA GLN A 56 -18.52 4.58 5.28
C GLN A 56 -19.85 4.27 5.96
N TRP A 57 -19.83 3.83 7.22
CA TRP A 57 -21.05 3.64 7.98
C TRP A 57 -21.75 4.98 8.27
N GLN A 58 -20.98 6.01 8.64
CA GLN A 58 -21.49 7.36 8.88
C GLN A 58 -22.07 7.99 7.61
N SER A 59 -21.48 7.75 6.43
CA SER A 59 -21.98 8.29 5.16
C SER A 59 -23.34 7.72 4.74
N GLN A 60 -23.69 6.53 5.24
CA GLN A 60 -24.98 5.86 4.99
C GLN A 60 -26.07 6.28 5.98
N GLY A 61 -25.71 6.91 7.11
CA GLY A 61 -26.64 7.42 8.12
C GLY A 61 -26.92 8.91 7.97
N VAL A 62 -28.13 9.36 8.33
CA VAL A 62 -28.49 10.80 8.44
C VAL A 62 -28.13 11.31 9.85
N SER A 63 -27.00 10.89 10.41
CA SER A 63 -26.56 11.30 11.74
C SER A 63 -25.72 12.58 11.65
N PRO A 64 -25.96 13.59 12.52
CA PRO A 64 -25.18 14.82 12.52
C PRO A 64 -23.70 14.53 12.77
N VAL A 65 -22.82 15.30 12.13
CA VAL A 65 -21.37 15.17 12.27
C VAL A 65 -20.99 15.42 13.73
N SER A 66 -20.60 14.36 14.43
CA SER A 66 -20.17 14.40 15.82
C SER A 66 -18.69 14.79 15.95
N THR A 67 -18.28 15.33 17.09
CA THR A 67 -16.85 15.57 17.42
C THR A 67 -16.00 14.31 17.24
N PHE A 68 -16.58 13.14 17.49
CA PHE A 68 -15.93 11.85 17.26
C PHE A 68 -15.61 11.60 15.78
N SER A 69 -16.50 12.00 14.87
CA SER A 69 -16.27 11.84 13.43
C SER A 69 -15.07 12.67 12.95
N VAL A 70 -14.84 13.86 13.53
CA VAL A 70 -13.65 14.68 13.24
C VAL A 70 -12.36 14.00 13.69
N ILE A 71 -12.38 13.37 14.87
CA ILE A 71 -11.23 12.60 15.38
C ILE A 71 -10.91 11.42 14.45
N VAL A 72 -11.93 10.71 13.97
CA VAL A 72 -11.75 9.59 13.04
C VAL A 72 -11.17 10.05 11.70
N VAL A 73 -11.64 11.17 11.14
CA VAL A 73 -11.05 11.74 9.92
C VAL A 73 -9.58 12.13 10.14
N PHE A 74 -9.26 12.73 11.28
CA PHE A 74 -7.88 13.10 11.61
C PHE A 74 -6.98 11.87 11.71
N LEU A 75 -7.44 10.81 12.39
CA LEU A 75 -6.73 9.54 12.49
C LEU A 75 -6.51 8.94 11.10
N PHE A 76 -7.56 8.83 10.29
CA PHE A 76 -7.49 8.32 8.92
C PHE A 76 -6.43 9.06 8.10
N MET A 77 -6.47 10.40 8.09
CA MET A 77 -5.52 11.22 7.33
C MET A 77 -4.08 11.06 7.83
N SER A 78 -3.89 10.93 9.15
CA SER A 78 -2.57 10.73 9.74
C SER A 78 -1.97 9.36 9.39
N THR A 79 -2.82 8.32 9.31
CA THR A 79 -2.39 6.96 9.02
C THR A 79 -2.33 6.65 7.53
N TYR A 80 -3.09 7.34 6.69
CA TYR A 80 -3.13 7.08 5.25
C TYR A 80 -1.76 7.18 4.59
N GLY A 81 -1.02 8.26 4.84
CA GLY A 81 0.34 8.40 4.30
C GLY A 81 1.37 7.55 5.06
N LEU A 82 1.26 7.52 6.38
CA LEU A 82 2.27 6.93 7.25
C LEU A 82 2.21 5.40 7.28
N GLY A 83 1.02 4.81 7.35
CA GLY A 83 0.80 3.37 7.36
C GLY A 83 1.20 2.71 6.04
N LEU A 84 0.82 3.32 4.92
CA LEU A 84 1.15 2.82 3.58
C LEU A 84 2.65 3.00 3.27
N GLY A 85 3.23 4.16 3.62
CA GLY A 85 4.66 4.41 3.47
C GLY A 85 5.52 3.45 4.31
N LEU A 86 5.16 3.25 5.59
CA LEU A 86 5.83 2.27 6.45
C LEU A 86 5.65 0.84 5.94
N ALA A 87 4.49 0.50 5.35
CA ALA A 87 4.25 -0.84 4.82
C ALA A 87 5.14 -1.13 3.61
N VAL A 88 5.29 -0.18 2.69
CA VAL A 88 6.20 -0.30 1.54
C VAL A 88 7.65 -0.43 2.00
N LEU A 89 8.08 0.41 2.95
CA LEU A 89 9.43 0.33 3.52
C LEU A 89 9.66 -1.01 4.23
N SER A 90 8.64 -1.51 4.93
CA SER A 90 8.66 -2.82 5.59
C SER A 90 8.87 -3.96 4.60
N VAL A 91 8.10 -3.96 3.50
CA VAL A 91 8.21 -4.96 2.44
C VAL A 91 9.58 -4.89 1.76
N GLY A 92 10.07 -3.68 1.48
CA GLY A 92 11.41 -3.49 0.91
C GLY A 92 12.51 -4.02 1.81
N ALA A 93 12.48 -3.70 3.11
CA ALA A 93 13.44 -4.18 4.09
C ALA A 93 13.42 -5.72 4.19
N PHE A 94 12.24 -6.33 4.18
CA PHE A 94 12.08 -7.79 4.16
C PHE A 94 12.67 -8.43 2.91
N LEU A 95 12.41 -7.87 1.72
CA LEU A 95 12.98 -8.38 0.47
C LEU A 95 14.51 -8.34 0.48
N VAL A 96 15.09 -7.24 0.98
CA VAL A 96 16.54 -7.10 1.13
C VAL A 96 17.09 -8.13 2.13
N GLU A 97 16.45 -8.32 3.29
CA GLU A 97 16.90 -9.29 4.28
C GLU A 97 16.76 -10.74 3.78
N TYR A 98 15.67 -11.03 3.06
CA TYR A 98 15.43 -12.33 2.45
C TYR A 98 16.45 -12.65 1.35
N ALA A 99 16.79 -11.66 0.52
CA ALA A 99 17.88 -11.75 -0.44
C ALA A 99 19.22 -12.02 0.24
N GLN A 100 19.51 -11.40 1.38
CA GLN A 100 20.79 -11.61 2.05
C GLN A 100 20.96 -13.05 2.56
N ARG A 101 19.89 -13.68 3.06
CA ARG A 101 19.94 -15.05 3.62
C ARG A 101 19.92 -16.16 2.56
N GLN A 102 19.24 -15.94 1.43
CA GLN A 102 19.04 -16.96 0.40
C GLN A 102 19.62 -16.50 -0.93
N TRP A 103 20.64 -17.21 -1.43
CA TRP A 103 21.30 -16.87 -2.69
C TRP A 103 20.35 -16.88 -3.90
N TRP A 104 19.37 -17.79 -3.94
CA TRP A 104 18.37 -17.84 -5.00
C TRP A 104 17.43 -16.62 -4.99
N ALA A 105 17.11 -16.07 -3.81
CA ALA A 105 16.27 -14.87 -3.68
C ALA A 105 16.96 -13.61 -4.23
N ARG A 106 18.30 -13.52 -4.15
CA ARG A 106 19.07 -12.45 -4.79
C ARG A 106 18.90 -12.44 -6.30
N ILE A 107 18.93 -13.63 -6.91
CA ILE A 107 18.76 -13.81 -8.34
C ILE A 107 17.34 -13.42 -8.75
N VAL A 108 16.33 -13.85 -7.99
CA VAL A 108 14.93 -13.49 -8.26
C VAL A 108 14.69 -11.98 -8.16
N ILE A 109 15.19 -11.31 -7.13
CA ILE A 109 15.05 -9.85 -6.98
C ILE A 109 15.81 -9.12 -8.08
N GLY A 110 17.01 -9.58 -8.45
CA GLY A 110 17.77 -9.02 -9.58
C GLY A 110 17.02 -9.13 -10.91
N ILE A 111 16.42 -10.30 -11.19
CA ILE A 111 15.60 -10.51 -12.39
C ILE A 111 14.36 -9.60 -12.36
N ALA A 112 13.66 -9.52 -11.23
CA ALA A 112 12.48 -8.66 -11.09
C ALA A 112 12.82 -7.18 -11.35
N LEU A 113 13.93 -6.68 -10.80
CA LEU A 113 14.40 -5.32 -11.05
C LEU A 113 14.74 -5.11 -12.54
N PHE A 114 15.40 -6.07 -13.18
CA PHE A 114 15.70 -6.00 -14.60
C PHE A 114 14.44 -5.93 -15.47
N VAL A 115 13.43 -6.75 -15.17
CA VAL A 115 12.13 -6.72 -15.86
C VAL A 115 11.43 -5.38 -15.69
N ILE A 116 11.44 -4.80 -14.48
CA ILE A 116 10.87 -3.47 -14.21
C ILE A 116 11.57 -2.40 -15.05
N ILE A 117 12.90 -2.44 -15.16
CA ILE A 117 13.66 -1.49 -15.98
C ILE A 117 13.28 -1.62 -17.46
N VAL A 118 13.19 -2.84 -17.98
CA VAL A 118 12.78 -3.09 -19.38
C VAL A 118 11.36 -2.56 -19.63
N LEU A 119 10.42 -2.86 -18.72
CA LEU A 119 9.05 -2.37 -18.81
C LEU A 119 8.98 -0.84 -18.78
N PHE A 120 9.83 -0.17 -17.99
CA PHE A 120 9.93 1.28 -17.96
C PHE A 120 10.32 1.83 -19.34
N PHE A 121 11.34 1.26 -19.99
CA PHE A 121 11.72 1.66 -21.34
C PHE A 121 10.61 1.43 -22.37
N VAL A 122 9.90 0.31 -22.25
CA VAL A 122 8.74 0.01 -23.11
C VAL A 122 7.66 1.09 -22.89
N CYS A 123 7.27 1.38 -21.65
CA CYS A 123 6.29 2.44 -21.36
C CYS A 123 6.69 3.80 -21.94
N VAL A 124 7.96 4.20 -21.80
CA VAL A 124 8.47 5.46 -22.37
C VAL A 124 8.39 5.44 -23.90
N TYR A 125 8.73 4.32 -24.53
CA TYR A 125 8.64 4.16 -25.98
C TYR A 125 7.19 4.29 -26.49
N TRP A 126 6.25 3.60 -25.86
CA TRP A 126 4.82 3.71 -26.19
C TRP A 126 4.27 5.11 -25.94
N PHE A 127 4.71 5.76 -24.85
CA PHE A 127 4.34 7.14 -24.55
C PHE A 127 4.82 8.11 -25.63
N MET A 128 6.08 7.99 -26.07
CA MET A 128 6.65 8.77 -27.16
C MET A 128 5.89 8.58 -28.47
N GLN A 129 5.53 7.34 -28.82
CA GLN A 129 4.69 7.07 -29.99
C GLN A 129 3.31 7.71 -29.88
N GLY A 130 2.68 7.63 -28.69
CA GLY A 130 1.40 8.27 -28.43
C GLY A 130 1.45 9.78 -28.67
N VAL A 131 2.46 10.46 -28.11
CA VAL A 131 2.68 11.90 -28.32
C VAL A 131 2.94 12.23 -29.80
N ALA A 132 3.75 11.42 -30.49
CA ALA A 132 4.02 11.61 -31.91
C ALA A 132 2.76 11.48 -32.78
N SER A 133 1.85 10.55 -32.44
CA SER A 133 0.58 10.36 -33.15
C SER A 133 -0.39 11.52 -33.00
N LEU A 134 -0.32 12.25 -31.88
CA LEU A 134 -1.15 13.43 -31.62
C LEU A 134 -0.67 14.68 -32.36
N ASN A 135 0.61 14.71 -32.75
CA ASN A 135 1.25 15.87 -33.40
C ASN A 135 1.23 15.78 -34.94
N SER A 136 0.70 14.70 -35.50
CA SER A 136 0.62 14.43 -36.94
C SER A 136 -0.78 14.58 -37.54
N GLY A 137 -1.75 15.08 -36.77
CA GLY A 137 -3.08 15.50 -37.22
C GLY A 137 -3.18 17.02 -37.24
#